data_AF-A0A2M7VB85-F1
#
_entry.id   AF-A0A2M7VB85-F1
#
_cell.length_a   1.000
_cell.length_b   1.000
_cell.length_c   1.000
_cell.angle_alpha   90.00
_cell.angle_beta   90.00
_cell.angle_gamma   90.00
#
_symmetry.space_group_name_H-M   'P 1'
#
loop_
_entity.id
_entity.type
_entity.pdbx_description
1 polymer ?
#
loop_
_entity_poly.entity_id
_entity_poly.type
_entity_poly.pdbx_seq_one_letter_code
_entity_poly.pdbx_strand_id
1 'polypeptide(L)' 'MSTNQVIEELKKHISAFEKTVEVEEVGTVIEVGDGIARMNGLTSCQSQEMLEFPGGIMGV' A
#
# COMPACT_ATOMS: atom_id res chain seq x y z
N MET A 1 28.21 3.17 -19.89
CA MET A 1 26.95 3.07 -19.13
C MET A 1 27.08 1.85 -18.23
N SER A 2 27.31 2.07 -16.95
CA SER A 2 27.90 1.11 -16.02
C SER A 2 26.91 0.04 -15.56
N THR A 3 26.87 -1.11 -16.25
CA THR A 3 26.05 -2.28 -15.88
C THR A 3 26.28 -2.76 -14.43
N ASN A 4 27.50 -2.57 -13.90
CA ASN A 4 27.83 -2.92 -12.52
C ASN A 4 27.07 -2.10 -11.48
N GLN A 5 26.77 -0.82 -11.75
CA GLN A 5 25.98 0.00 -10.81
C GLN A 5 24.57 -0.57 -10.63
N VAL A 6 23.93 -0.97 -11.72
CA VAL A 6 22.58 -1.55 -11.67
C VAL A 6 22.56 -2.84 -10.85
N ILE A 7 23.59 -3.70 -11.00
CA ILE A 7 23.72 -4.95 -10.25
C ILE A 7 23.97 -4.68 -8.75
N GLU A 8 24.82 -3.70 -8.41
CA GLU A 8 25.05 -3.32 -7.02
C GLU A 8 23.81 -2.72 -6.36
N GLU A 9 23.07 -1.88 -7.08
CA GLU A 9 21.81 -1.29 -6.62
C GLU A 9 20.75 -2.36 -6.32
N LEU A 10 20.61 -3.34 -7.22
CA LEU A 10 19.70 -4.47 -7.04
C LEU A 10 20.10 -5.34 -5.84
N LYS A 11 21.39 -5.65 -5.69
CA LYS A 11 21.90 -6.41 -4.54
C LYS A 11 21.66 -5.67 -3.22
N LYS A 12 21.82 -4.33 -3.21
CA LYS A 12 21.51 -3.51 -2.03
C LYS A 12 20.02 -3.55 -1.68
N HIS A 13 19.13 -3.42 -2.66
CA HIS A 13 17.68 -3.51 -2.42
C HIS A 13 17.26 -4.87 -1.89
N ILE A 14 17.82 -5.96 -2.42
CA ILE A 14 17.54 -7.32 -1.93
C ILE A 14 18.08 -7.52 -0.51
N SER A 15 19.30 -7.04 -0.22
CA SER A 15 19.86 -7.12 1.15
C SER A 15 19.13 -6.22 2.16
N ALA A 16 18.56 -5.11 1.71
CA ALA A 16 17.76 -4.20 2.52
C ALA A 16 16.28 -4.62 2.61
N PHE A 17 15.88 -5.65 1.87
CA PHE A 17 14.53 -6.21 1.95
C PHE A 17 14.40 -7.00 3.25
N GLU A 18 14.10 -6.28 4.33
CA GLU A 18 13.64 -6.87 5.57
C GLU A 18 12.13 -7.06 5.48
N LYS A 19 11.66 -8.27 5.80
CA LYS A 19 10.23 -8.57 5.88
C LYS A 19 9.69 -7.90 7.16
N THR A 20 9.34 -6.63 7.07
CA THR A 20 8.59 -5.95 8.12
C THR A 20 7.22 -6.59 8.22
N VAL A 21 6.94 -7.24 9.35
CA VAL A 21 5.58 -7.72 9.67
C VAL A 21 4.86 -6.51 10.24
N GLU A 22 4.25 -5.73 9.37
CA GLU A 22 3.43 -4.59 9.74
C GLU A 22 2.01 -5.06 10.01
N VAL A 23 1.47 -4.65 11.17
CA VAL A 23 0.08 -4.92 11.54
C VAL A 23 -0.75 -3.77 10.98
N GLU A 24 -1.43 -4.02 9.87
CA GLU A 24 -2.31 -3.06 9.23
C GLU A 24 -3.76 -3.32 9.64
N GLU A 25 -4.55 -2.25 9.79
CA GLU A 25 -6.00 -2.38 9.91
C GLU A 25 -6.62 -2.55 8.53
N VAL A 26 -7.48 -3.57 8.37
CA VAL A 26 -8.17 -3.85 7.10
C VAL A 26 -9.66 -3.61 7.23
N GLY A 27 -10.23 -2.93 6.23
CA GLY A 27 -11.66 -2.73 6.06
C GLY A 27 -12.22 -3.56 4.91
N THR A 28 -13.55 -3.70 4.87
CA THR A 28 -14.26 -4.35 3.74
C THR A 28 -15.18 -3.35 3.06
N VAL A 29 -15.13 -3.30 1.74
CA VAL A 29 -16.03 -2.47 0.92
C VAL A 29 -17.42 -3.12 0.89
N ILE A 30 -18.44 -2.35 1.23
CA ILE A 30 -19.85 -2.77 1.19
C ILE A 30 -20.49 -2.35 -0.14
N GLU A 31 -20.20 -1.14 -0.60
CA GLU A 31 -20.82 -0.52 -1.77
C GLU A 31 -19.84 0.42 -2.46
N VAL A 32 -19.92 0.52 -3.80
CA VAL A 32 -19.18 1.49 -4.62
C VAL A 32 -20.14 2.11 -5.61
N GLY A 33 -20.14 3.45 -5.72
CA GLY A 33 -20.94 4.19 -6.68
C GLY A 33 -20.32 5.55 -6.98
N ASP A 34 -20.27 5.94 -8.25
CA ASP A 34 -19.75 7.24 -8.72
C ASP A 34 -18.40 7.66 -8.12
N GLY A 35 -17.49 6.69 -7.92
CA GLY A 35 -16.17 6.94 -7.33
C GLY A 35 -16.16 7.09 -5.80
N ILE A 36 -17.29 6.89 -5.13
CA ILE A 36 -17.43 6.87 -3.68
C ILE A 36 -17.57 5.41 -3.22
N ALA A 37 -16.71 4.97 -2.31
CA ALA A 37 -16.78 3.67 -1.67
C ALA A 37 -17.34 3.81 -0.24
N ARG A 38 -18.27 2.93 0.13
CA ARG A 38 -18.75 2.78 1.51
C ARG A 38 -18.14 1.51 2.08
N MET A 39 -17.48 1.62 3.23
CA MET A 39 -16.71 0.55 3.84
C MET A 39 -17.14 0.30 5.29
N ASN A 40 -16.89 -0.91 5.78
CA ASN A 40 -16.99 -1.28 7.19
C ASN A 40 -15.60 -1.64 7.73
N GLY A 41 -15.34 -1.35 9.01
CA GLY A 41 -14.03 -1.52 9.65
C GLY A 41 -13.22 -0.23 9.70
N LEU A 42 -11.89 -0.34 9.67
CA LEU A 42 -10.94 0.79 9.73
C LEU A 42 -11.25 1.77 10.87
N THR A 43 -11.51 1.23 12.07
CA THR A 43 -11.94 2.02 13.23
C THR A 43 -10.91 3.04 13.69
N SER A 44 -9.63 2.81 13.41
CA SER A 44 -8.54 3.73 13.74
C SER A 44 -8.13 4.65 12.58
N CYS A 45 -8.81 4.57 11.42
CA CYS A 45 -8.54 5.42 10.27
C CYS A 45 -8.88 6.88 10.58
N GLN A 46 -7.98 7.78 10.21
CA GLN A 46 -8.14 9.20 10.40
C GLN A 46 -8.94 9.82 9.25
N SER A 47 -9.55 10.98 9.54
CA SER A 47 -10.17 11.78 8.48
C SER A 47 -9.10 12.25 7.50
N GLN A 48 -9.39 12.16 6.20
CA GLN A 48 -8.48 12.49 5.10
C GLN A 48 -7.23 11.59 5.01
N GLU A 49 -7.29 10.39 5.58
CA GLU A 49 -6.26 9.38 5.37
C GLU A 49 -6.39 8.73 3.99
N MET A 50 -5.25 8.46 3.36
CA MET A 50 -5.22 7.84 2.05
C MET A 50 -5.29 6.33 2.20
N LEU A 51 -6.30 5.72 1.58
CA LEU A 51 -6.53 4.29 1.60
C LEU A 51 -6.12 3.66 0.28
N GLU A 52 -5.40 2.54 0.38
CA GLU A 52 -5.09 1.69 -0.77
C GLU A 52 -6.16 0.60 -0.90
N PHE A 53 -6.74 0.53 -2.09
CA PHE A 53 -7.70 -0.47 -2.49
C PHE A 53 -7.00 -1.54 -3.35
N PRO A 54 -7.56 -2.76 -3.41
CA PRO A 54 -7.05 -3.81 -4.28
C PRO A 54 -6.90 -3.32 -5.73
N GLY A 55 -5.74 -3.61 -6.32
CA GLY A 55 -5.41 -3.16 -7.68
C GLY A 55 -4.65 -1.84 -7.75
N GLY A 56 -4.12 -1.34 -6.62
CA GLY A 56 -3.30 -0.13 -6.57
C GLY A 56 -4.11 1.16 -6.76
N ILE A 57 -5.41 1.10 -6.45
CA ILE A 57 -6.29 2.26 -6.50
C ILE A 57 -6.17 2.98 -5.17
N MET A 58 -5.99 4.30 -5.20
CA MET A 58 -5.90 5.12 -3.99
C MET A 58 -7.17 5.95 -3.85
N GLY A 59 -7.70 6.05 -2.64
CA GLY A 59 -8.87 6.87 -2.31
C GLY A 59 -8.71 7.61 -0.99
N VAL A 60 -9.57 8.60 -0.77
CA VAL A 60 -9.67 9.41 0.46
C VAL A 60 -11.15 9.58 0.78
#